data_AF-A0A9D5V3K7-F1
#
_entry.id   AF-A0A9D5V3K7-F1
#
_cell.length_a   1.000
_cell.length_b   1.000
_cell.length_c   1.000
_cell.angle_alpha   90.00
_cell.angle_beta   90.00
_cell.angle_gamma   90.00
#
_symmetry.space_group_name_H-M   'P 1'
#
loop_
_entity.id
_entity.type
_entity.pdbx_description
1 polymer ?
#
loop_
_entity_poly.entity_id
_entity_poly.type
_entity_poly.pdbx_seq_one_letter_code
_entity_poly.pdbx_strand_id
1 'polypeptide(L)'
;MNKHGFTLLEALIALSMTAFILSGVYQVINRTMIHMQTLEQRAEALHLWIHLRRQLGRDLEHLITGPPDPMVLEGEEALILRCSGDIVPDWNLGPLVEVVYRWKKNRKPGGMTWERWVQPLGRGRNEAIKTLTIDQDLNRVDFALLDDGGWHPFGESAQPPWRAIRWRFEWSMIGEWVLLKSLNASWSRKQSSHP
;
A
#
# COMPACT_ATOMS: atom_id res chain seq x y z
N MET A 1 -73.11 -21.64 20.09
CA MET A 1 -72.31 -20.53 19.52
C MET A 1 -71.53 -19.87 20.65
N ASN A 2 -70.39 -19.25 20.34
CA ASN A 2 -69.44 -18.54 21.23
C ASN A 2 -68.20 -19.35 21.61
N LYS A 3 -67.30 -19.55 20.63
CA LYS A 3 -65.86 -19.80 20.85
C LYS A 3 -65.05 -18.56 20.45
N HIS A 4 -65.36 -17.40 21.01
CA HIS A 4 -64.56 -16.18 20.78
C HIS A 4 -64.40 -15.44 22.10
N GLY A 5 -63.36 -15.82 22.84
CA GLY A 5 -62.84 -15.06 23.96
C GLY A 5 -61.33 -15.10 23.87
N PHE A 6 -60.78 -14.43 22.85
CA PHE A 6 -59.34 -14.19 22.80
C PHE A 6 -59.05 -13.25 23.98
N THR A 7 -58.47 -13.78 25.05
CA THR A 7 -58.29 -13.01 26.27
C THR A 7 -57.20 -11.96 26.06
N LEU A 8 -57.38 -10.76 26.63
CA LEU A 8 -56.38 -9.68 26.57
C LEU A 8 -54.98 -10.15 26.97
N LEU A 9 -54.91 -11.12 27.89
CA LEU A 9 -53.69 -11.79 28.32
C LEU A 9 -53.00 -12.55 27.18
N GLU A 10 -53.73 -13.33 26.38
CA GLU A 10 -53.20 -14.05 25.22
C GLU A 10 -52.68 -13.07 24.16
N ALA A 11 -53.36 -11.94 23.96
CA ALA A 11 -52.89 -10.88 23.06
C ALA A 11 -51.58 -10.25 23.53
N LEU A 12 -51.44 -9.99 24.84
CA LEU A 12 -50.21 -9.46 25.44
C LEU A 12 -49.03 -10.46 25.37
N ILE A 13 -49.30 -11.75 25.58
CA ILE A 13 -48.29 -12.81 25.45
C ILE A 13 -47.86 -12.94 23.98
N ALA A 14 -48.80 -12.91 23.04
CA ALA A 14 -48.47 -12.95 21.62
C ALA A 14 -47.63 -11.73 21.18
N LEU A 15 -47.98 -10.53 21.66
CA LEU A 15 -47.22 -9.30 21.41
C LEU A 15 -45.81 -9.36 22.01
N SER A 16 -45.65 -9.87 23.24
CA SER A 16 -44.34 -9.98 23.87
C SER A 16 -43.44 -11.02 23.19
N MET A 17 -44.00 -12.17 22.79
CA MET A 17 -43.28 -13.17 22.00
C MET A 17 -42.87 -12.63 20.63
N THR A 18 -43.76 -11.89 19.96
CA THR A 18 -43.48 -11.27 18.65
C THR A 18 -42.38 -10.22 18.78
N ALA A 19 -42.44 -9.36 19.80
CA ALA A 19 -41.40 -8.36 20.07
C ALA A 19 -40.04 -9.01 20.38
N PHE A 20 -40.03 -10.12 21.12
CA PHE A 20 -38.82 -10.88 21.41
C PHE A 20 -38.20 -11.48 20.13
N ILE A 21 -39.02 -12.11 19.28
CA ILE A 21 -38.57 -12.67 18.01
C ILE A 21 -38.03 -11.56 17.09
N LEU A 22 -38.75 -10.44 16.96
CA LEU A 22 -38.31 -9.28 16.17
C LEU A 22 -36.97 -8.74 16.67
N SER A 23 -36.81 -8.58 17.99
CA SER A 23 -35.55 -8.12 18.59
C SER A 23 -34.39 -9.07 18.25
N GLY A 24 -34.62 -10.38 18.35
CA GLY A 24 -33.64 -11.40 17.97
C GLY A 24 -33.25 -11.29 16.48
N VAL A 25 -34.22 -11.13 15.59
CA VAL A 25 -33.97 -10.96 14.15
C VAL A 25 -33.19 -9.68 13.88
N TYR A 26 -33.57 -8.55 14.50
CA TYR A 26 -32.84 -7.29 14.36
C TYR A 26 -31.39 -7.39 14.84
N GLN A 27 -31.12 -8.09 15.95
CA GLN A 27 -29.76 -8.31 16.44
C GLN A 27 -28.93 -9.15 15.46
N VAL A 28 -29.51 -10.20 14.90
CA VAL A 28 -28.82 -11.04 13.90
C VAL A 28 -28.52 -10.25 12.63
N ILE A 29 -29.48 -9.45 12.13
CA ILE A 29 -29.29 -8.60 10.95
C ILE A 29 -28.18 -7.58 11.20
N ASN A 30 -28.23 -6.85 12.33
CA ASN A 30 -27.20 -5.86 12.65
C ASN A 30 -25.82 -6.49 12.78
N ARG A 31 -25.70 -7.63 13.47
CA ARG A 31 -24.42 -8.32 13.63
C ARG A 31 -23.88 -8.81 12.28
N THR A 32 -24.75 -9.33 11.41
CA THR A 32 -24.37 -9.76 10.07
C THR A 32 -23.91 -8.59 9.21
N MET A 33 -24.61 -7.45 9.28
CA MET A 33 -24.23 -6.24 8.55
C MET A 33 -22.85 -5.71 8.97
N ILE A 34 -22.56 -5.67 10.27
CA ILE A 34 -21.25 -5.27 10.80
C ILE A 34 -20.14 -6.24 10.33
N HIS A 35 -20.41 -7.55 10.36
CA HIS A 35 -19.46 -8.54 9.86
C HIS A 35 -19.20 -8.38 8.36
N MET A 36 -20.24 -8.09 7.57
CA MET A 36 -20.10 -7.88 6.13
C MET A 36 -19.27 -6.63 5.82
N GLN A 37 -19.53 -5.51 6.50
CA GLN A 37 -18.72 -4.29 6.39
C GLN A 37 -17.25 -4.53 6.75
N THR A 38 -16.99 -5.32 7.80
CA THR A 38 -15.62 -5.67 8.19
C THR A 38 -14.92 -6.53 7.13
N LEU A 39 -15.65 -7.43 6.47
CA LEU A 39 -15.12 -8.27 5.39
C LEU A 39 -14.84 -7.46 4.13
N GLU A 40 -15.72 -6.54 3.77
CA GLU A 40 -15.53 -5.61 2.64
C GLU A 40 -14.26 -4.77 2.85
N GLN A 41 -14.11 -4.16 4.03
CA GLN A 41 -12.89 -3.40 4.38
C GLN A 41 -11.62 -4.25 4.29
N ARG A 42 -11.67 -5.51 4.76
CA ARG A 42 -10.53 -6.44 4.64
C ARG A 42 -10.22 -6.78 3.18
N ALA A 43 -11.24 -6.97 2.36
CA ALA A 43 -11.06 -7.27 0.94
C ALA A 43 -10.43 -6.09 0.19
N GLU A 44 -10.87 -4.87 0.49
CA GLU A 44 -10.28 -3.63 -0.06
C GLU A 44 -8.82 -3.45 0.35
N ALA A 45 -8.50 -3.61 1.64
CA ALA A 45 -7.13 -3.55 2.14
C ALA A 45 -6.22 -4.58 1.46
N LEU A 46 -6.69 -5.83 1.32
CA LEU A 46 -5.97 -6.89 0.63
C LEU A 46 -5.74 -6.54 -0.85
N HIS A 47 -6.75 -5.98 -1.52
CA HIS A 47 -6.66 -5.58 -2.92
C HIS A 47 -5.61 -4.47 -3.11
N LEU A 48 -5.62 -3.45 -2.25
CA LEU A 48 -4.61 -2.39 -2.24
C LEU A 48 -3.20 -2.94 -1.99
N TRP A 49 -3.04 -3.87 -1.06
CA TRP A 49 -1.75 -4.52 -0.80
C TRP A 49 -1.24 -5.33 -2.00
N ILE A 50 -2.13 -6.04 -2.71
CA ILE A 50 -1.76 -6.77 -3.94
C ILE A 50 -1.26 -5.79 -5.01
N HIS A 51 -1.96 -4.66 -5.20
CA HIS A 51 -1.55 -3.63 -6.16
C HIS A 51 -0.22 -2.99 -5.80
N LEU A 52 -0.05 -2.62 -4.52
CA LEU A 52 1.22 -2.11 -3.99
C LEU A 52 2.36 -3.08 -4.30
N ARG A 53 2.22 -4.34 -3.87
CA ARG A 53 3.25 -5.37 -4.07
C ARG A 53 3.63 -5.54 -5.54
N ARG A 54 2.64 -5.52 -6.44
CA ARG A 54 2.87 -5.66 -7.88
C ARG A 54 3.60 -4.45 -8.47
N GLN A 55 3.15 -3.23 -8.16
CA GLN A 55 3.79 -2.01 -8.66
C GLN A 55 5.21 -1.89 -8.15
N LEU A 56 5.42 -2.06 -6.84
CA LEU A 56 6.75 -2.04 -6.22
C LEU A 56 7.68 -3.10 -6.80
N GLY A 57 7.18 -4.32 -6.98
CA GLY A 57 7.94 -5.40 -7.62
C GLY A 57 8.39 -5.03 -9.03
N ARG A 58 7.48 -4.49 -9.84
CA ARG A 58 7.77 -4.05 -11.22
C ARG A 58 8.78 -2.91 -11.25
N ASP A 59 8.63 -1.93 -10.38
CA ASP A 59 9.54 -0.78 -10.31
C ASP A 59 10.96 -1.20 -9.96
N LEU A 60 11.10 -2.11 -8.98
CA LEU A 60 12.38 -2.66 -8.56
C LEU A 60 12.99 -3.66 -9.56
N GLU A 61 12.17 -4.26 -10.43
CA GLU A 61 12.63 -5.12 -11.52
C GLU A 61 13.20 -4.30 -12.68
N HIS A 62 12.59 -3.15 -12.97
CA HIS A 62 13.01 -2.24 -14.03
C HIS A 62 13.91 -1.10 -13.51
N LEU A 63 14.39 -1.24 -12.28
CA LEU A 63 15.28 -0.27 -11.66
C LEU A 63 16.59 -0.22 -12.44
N ILE A 64 16.99 0.99 -12.81
CA ILE A 64 18.25 1.23 -13.51
C ILE A 64 19.32 1.52 -12.47
N THR A 65 20.21 0.55 -12.28
CA THR A 65 21.36 0.66 -11.39
C THR A 65 22.55 1.20 -12.20
N GLY A 66 22.96 2.44 -11.93
CA GLY A 66 24.12 3.08 -12.56
C GLY A 66 24.11 4.59 -12.32
N PRO A 67 25.24 5.29 -12.57
CA PRO A 67 25.31 6.72 -12.31
C PRO A 67 24.34 7.54 -13.19
N PRO A 68 23.66 8.55 -12.63
CA PRO A 68 23.62 8.87 -11.20
C PRO A 68 22.73 7.88 -10.44
N ASP A 69 23.24 7.38 -9.31
CA ASP A 69 22.56 6.46 -8.40
C ASP A 69 21.17 6.96 -8.00
N PRO A 70 20.24 6.08 -7.56
CA PRO A 70 18.90 6.49 -7.14
C PRO A 70 18.98 7.70 -6.20
N MET A 71 18.46 8.85 -6.60
CA MET A 71 18.67 10.07 -5.82
C MET A 71 17.73 10.06 -4.62
N VAL A 72 18.31 9.98 -3.42
CA VAL A 72 17.59 10.31 -2.18
C VAL A 72 17.49 11.83 -2.13
N LEU A 73 16.28 12.37 -2.23
CA LEU A 73 16.07 13.79 -1.95
C LEU A 73 16.00 13.96 -0.43
N GLU A 74 17.05 14.52 0.16
CA GLU A 74 17.06 14.92 1.56
C GLU A 74 15.91 15.90 1.86
N GLY A 75 15.15 15.63 2.92
CA GLY A 75 14.20 16.58 3.51
C GLY A 75 12.72 16.40 3.15
N GLU A 76 12.39 15.57 2.15
CA GLU A 76 11.00 15.14 1.90
C GLU A 76 10.91 13.63 2.21
N GLU A 77 9.85 13.19 2.90
CA GLU A 77 9.51 11.77 3.13
C GLU A 77 9.23 11.08 1.77
N ALA A 78 10.27 10.96 0.93
CA ALA A 78 10.13 10.60 -0.47
C ALA A 78 11.37 9.89 -1.00
N LEU A 79 11.14 8.78 -1.72
CA LEU A 79 12.19 8.04 -2.42
C LEU A 79 12.01 8.22 -3.92
N ILE A 80 13.10 8.55 -4.63
CA ILE A 80 13.12 8.57 -6.09
C ILE A 80 13.92 7.39 -6.62
N LEU A 81 13.28 6.60 -7.47
CA LEU A 81 13.90 5.54 -8.25
C LEU A 81 13.90 5.93 -9.73
N ARG A 82 14.96 5.56 -10.45
CA ARG A 82 15.01 5.65 -11.91
C ARG A 82 14.75 4.29 -12.51
N CYS A 83 13.74 4.22 -13.38
CA CYS A 83 13.28 2.97 -13.96
C CYS A 83 13.15 3.07 -15.48
N SER A 84 13.10 1.92 -16.15
CA SER A 84 12.65 1.87 -17.55
C SER A 84 11.22 2.39 -17.68
N GLY A 85 10.89 3.03 -18.79
CA GLY A 85 9.53 3.47 -19.13
C GLY A 85 8.50 2.34 -19.22
N ASP A 86 8.96 1.09 -19.37
CA ASP A 86 8.12 -0.11 -19.47
C ASP A 86 7.28 -0.39 -18.20
N ILE A 87 7.57 0.30 -17.09
CA ILE A 87 6.78 0.16 -15.87
C ILE A 87 5.33 0.67 -16.01
N VAL A 88 5.10 1.61 -16.95
CA VAL A 88 3.82 2.23 -17.27
C VAL A 88 3.61 2.29 -18.80
N PRO A 89 3.45 1.14 -19.46
CA PRO A 89 3.48 1.05 -20.93
C PRO A 89 2.37 1.87 -21.60
N ASP A 90 1.23 2.05 -20.93
CA ASP A 90 0.06 2.74 -21.47
C ASP A 90 0.25 4.28 -21.57
N TRP A 91 1.27 4.85 -20.92
CA TRP A 91 1.39 6.30 -20.71
C TRP A 91 2.42 6.99 -21.60
N ASN A 92 3.15 6.24 -22.43
CA ASN A 92 4.15 6.77 -23.38
C ASN A 92 5.06 7.86 -22.78
N LEU A 93 5.65 7.59 -21.61
CA LEU A 93 6.48 8.54 -20.85
C LEU A 93 7.94 8.61 -21.32
N GLY A 94 8.24 7.99 -22.47
CA GLY A 94 9.60 7.81 -22.96
C GLY A 94 10.32 6.60 -22.35
N PRO A 95 11.60 6.40 -22.70
CA PRO A 95 12.34 5.18 -22.33
C PRO A 95 12.78 5.15 -20.86
N LEU A 96 12.82 6.30 -20.18
CA LEU A 96 13.30 6.44 -18.81
C LEU A 96 12.33 7.30 -18.01
N VAL A 97 12.02 6.85 -16.80
CA VAL A 97 11.09 7.52 -15.89
C VAL A 97 11.66 7.60 -14.48
N GLU A 98 11.22 8.61 -13.74
CA GLU A 98 11.42 8.73 -12.31
C GLU A 98 10.15 8.29 -11.59
N VAL A 99 10.30 7.32 -10.70
CA VAL A 99 9.25 6.87 -9.78
C VAL A 99 9.50 7.53 -8.44
N VAL A 100 8.56 8.35 -8.00
CA VAL A 100 8.62 9.06 -6.73
C VAL A 100 7.61 8.44 -5.79
N TYR A 101 8.10 7.77 -4.76
CA TYR A 101 7.27 7.36 -3.63
C TYR A 101 7.27 8.46 -2.61
N ARG A 102 6.10 8.81 -2.09
CA ARG A 102 5.94 9.80 -1.03
C ARG A 102 5.15 9.18 0.08
N TRP A 103 5.51 9.47 1.32
CA TRP A 103 4.68 9.14 2.47
C TRP A 103 4.50 10.37 3.35
N LYS A 104 3.38 10.41 4.07
CA LYS A 104 3.08 11.49 5.00
C LYS A 104 2.17 10.97 6.11
N LYS A 105 2.46 11.33 7.36
CA LYS A 105 1.51 11.11 8.45
C LYS A 105 0.22 11.90 8.20
N ASN A 106 -0.92 11.22 8.26
CA ASN A 106 -2.22 11.88 8.11
C ASN A 106 -2.68 12.46 9.46
N ARG A 107 -3.83 13.15 9.47
CA ARG A 107 -4.43 13.73 10.69
C ARG A 107 -5.14 12.70 11.58
N LYS A 108 -5.39 11.49 11.10
CA LYS A 108 -5.98 10.39 11.87
C LYS A 108 -4.90 9.79 12.79
N PRO A 109 -5.24 9.39 14.02
CA PRO A 109 -4.29 8.75 14.92
C PRO A 109 -3.74 7.47 14.27
N GLY A 110 -2.42 7.40 14.09
CA GLY A 110 -1.75 6.23 13.51
C GLY A 110 -1.95 6.03 12.02
N GLY A 111 -2.51 6.99 11.28
CA GLY A 111 -2.70 6.86 9.83
C GLY A 111 -1.55 7.48 9.03
N MET A 112 -1.11 6.78 7.98
CA MET A 112 -0.14 7.27 7.01
C MET A 112 -0.76 7.24 5.60
N THR A 113 -0.47 8.26 4.80
CA THR A 113 -0.73 8.27 3.38
C THR A 113 0.56 7.93 2.65
N TRP A 114 0.51 6.98 1.73
CA TRP A 114 1.60 6.64 0.83
C TRP A 114 1.14 6.79 -0.62
N GLU A 115 1.97 7.39 -1.46
CA GLU A 115 1.66 7.68 -2.84
C GLU A 115 2.80 7.26 -3.75
N ARG A 116 2.45 6.78 -4.94
CA ARG A 116 3.38 6.53 -6.04
C ARG A 116 3.09 7.49 -7.20
N TRP A 117 4.10 8.24 -7.58
CA TRP A 117 4.09 9.13 -8.73
C TRP A 117 5.10 8.66 -9.76
N VAL A 118 4.80 8.85 -11.04
CA VAL A 118 5.71 8.54 -12.15
C VAL A 118 5.80 9.75 -13.06
N GLN A 119 7.01 10.12 -13.45
CA GLN A 119 7.24 11.22 -14.39
C GLN A 119 8.34 10.85 -15.39
N PRO A 120 8.32 11.42 -16.62
CA PRO A 120 9.44 11.28 -17.55
C PRO A 120 10.74 11.85 -16.95
N LEU A 121 11.87 11.17 -17.14
CA LEU A 121 13.16 11.65 -16.66
C LEU A 121 13.52 13.00 -17.31
N GLY A 122 13.96 13.97 -16.49
CA GLY A 122 14.37 15.30 -16.96
C GLY A 122 13.23 16.25 -17.30
N ARG A 123 11.97 15.84 -17.13
CA ARG A 123 10.81 16.72 -17.21
C ARG A 123 10.39 17.18 -15.82
N GLY A 124 9.95 18.43 -15.73
CA GLY A 124 9.56 19.02 -14.44
C GLY A 124 8.35 18.33 -13.80
N ARG A 125 8.11 18.60 -12.51
CA ARG A 125 7.03 18.02 -11.69
C ARG A 125 5.62 18.13 -12.31
N ASN A 126 5.41 19.00 -13.30
CA ASN A 126 4.12 19.20 -13.97
C ASN A 126 3.67 18.01 -14.84
N GLU A 127 4.58 17.11 -15.20
CA GLU A 127 4.26 15.89 -15.95
C GLU A 127 4.19 14.64 -15.05
N ALA A 128 4.21 14.84 -13.73
CA ALA A 128 4.10 13.74 -12.78
C ALA A 128 2.67 13.22 -12.70
N ILE A 129 2.56 11.91 -12.81
CA ILE A 129 1.31 11.17 -12.80
C ILE A 129 1.20 10.40 -11.50
N LYS A 130 0.13 10.62 -10.75
CA LYS A 130 -0.19 9.80 -9.58
C LYS A 130 -0.79 8.47 -10.04
N THR A 131 -0.19 7.37 -9.62
CA THR A 131 -0.54 6.02 -10.09
C THR A 131 -1.09 5.11 -9.00
N LEU A 132 -0.80 5.42 -7.73
CA LEU A 132 -1.33 4.70 -6.58
C LEU A 132 -1.36 5.61 -5.37
N THR A 133 -2.44 5.50 -4.59
CA THR A 133 -2.60 6.13 -3.29
C THR A 133 -3.07 5.08 -2.31
N ILE A 134 -2.45 5.09 -1.14
CA ILE A 134 -2.83 4.28 0.01
C ILE A 134 -3.00 5.26 1.16
N ASP A 135 -4.23 5.48 1.60
CA ASP A 135 -4.58 6.43 2.66
C ASP A 135 -5.39 5.79 3.80
N GLN A 136 -5.55 4.46 3.74
CA GLN A 136 -6.31 3.64 4.69
C GLN A 136 -5.45 2.49 5.19
N ASP A 137 -5.67 2.13 6.45
CA ASP A 137 -5.09 0.97 7.13
C ASP A 137 -3.56 0.85 7.13
N LEU A 138 -2.84 1.89 6.69
CA LEU A 138 -1.39 1.95 6.69
C LEU A 138 -0.90 2.76 7.90
N ASN A 139 -0.19 2.09 8.81
CA ASN A 139 0.26 2.66 10.08
C ASN A 139 1.68 3.21 9.97
N ARG A 140 2.53 2.52 9.21
CA ARG A 140 3.95 2.83 9.12
C ARG A 140 4.53 2.42 7.77
N VAL A 141 5.42 3.26 7.26
CA VAL A 141 6.31 2.93 6.15
C VAL A 141 7.73 3.27 6.60
N ASP A 142 8.61 2.27 6.56
CA ASP A 142 10.04 2.48 6.75
C ASP A 142 10.81 2.02 5.53
N PHE A 143 11.96 2.65 5.38
CA PHE A 143 12.87 2.39 4.29
C PHE A 143 14.28 2.23 4.84
N ALA A 144 15.05 1.30 4.29
CA ALA A 144 16.47 1.18 4.57
C ALA A 144 17.26 0.76 3.32
N LEU A 145 18.50 1.24 3.24
CA LEU A 145 19.48 0.82 2.25
C LEU A 145 20.56 -0.02 2.91
N LEU A 146 21.09 -0.98 2.17
CA LEU A 146 22.23 -1.78 2.58
C LEU A 146 23.45 -1.34 1.77
N ASP A 147 24.53 -0.99 2.45
CA ASP A 147 25.86 -0.83 1.86
C ASP A 147 26.87 -1.81 2.50
N ASP A 148 28.17 -1.56 2.32
CA ASP A 148 29.25 -2.37 2.90
C ASP A 148 29.33 -2.26 4.43
N GLY A 149 28.85 -1.16 5.00
CA GLY A 149 28.84 -0.89 6.44
C GLY A 149 27.59 -1.42 7.15
N GLY A 150 26.52 -1.72 6.42
CA GLY A 150 25.32 -2.36 6.96
C GLY A 150 24.01 -1.72 6.51
N TRP A 151 22.96 -1.94 7.30
CA TRP A 151 21.63 -1.39 7.04
C TRP A 151 21.52 0.02 7.62
N HIS A 152 21.17 0.98 6.76
CA HIS A 152 20.97 2.38 7.10
C HIS A 152 19.49 2.75 6.89
N PRO A 153 18.79 3.24 7.93
CA PRO A 153 17.48 3.85 7.79
C PRO A 153 17.46 5.00 6.76
N PHE A 154 16.29 5.27 6.20
CA PHE A 154 16.09 6.41 5.32
C PHE A 154 16.42 7.74 6.00
N GLY A 155 17.19 8.58 5.31
CA GLY A 155 17.65 9.87 5.84
C GLY A 155 18.98 9.80 6.61
N GLU A 156 19.50 8.60 6.86
CA GLU A 156 20.88 8.42 7.32
C GLU A 156 21.83 8.29 6.12
N SER A 157 23.11 8.66 6.33
CA SER A 157 24.13 8.72 5.28
C SER A 157 24.56 7.33 4.79
N ALA A 158 23.71 6.66 4.01
CA ALA A 158 24.07 5.45 3.28
C ALA A 158 24.99 5.81 2.11
N GLN A 159 26.18 5.20 2.02
CA GLN A 159 27.10 5.50 0.92
C GLN A 159 26.88 4.53 -0.25
N PRO A 160 26.76 5.04 -1.49
CA PRO A 160 26.79 4.16 -2.65
C PRO A 160 28.17 3.46 -2.76
N PRO A 161 28.24 2.25 -3.36
CA PRO A 161 27.17 1.54 -4.03
C PRO A 161 26.23 0.81 -3.05
N TRP A 162 24.92 0.97 -3.24
CA TRP A 162 23.93 0.23 -2.47
C TRP A 162 23.79 -1.20 -2.98
N ARG A 163 23.81 -2.16 -2.05
CA ARG A 163 23.69 -3.60 -2.31
C ARG A 163 22.27 -4.11 -2.24
N ALA A 164 21.43 -3.48 -1.43
CA ALA A 164 20.03 -3.86 -1.28
C ALA A 164 19.18 -2.69 -0.80
N ILE A 165 17.88 -2.83 -1.04
CA ILE A 165 16.83 -1.93 -0.58
C ILE A 165 15.83 -2.75 0.22
N ARG A 166 15.38 -2.20 1.35
CA ARG A 166 14.34 -2.77 2.20
C ARG A 166 13.21 -1.77 2.38
N TRP A 167 11.99 -2.20 2.09
CA TRP A 167 10.78 -1.53 2.51
C TRP A 167 10.06 -2.33 3.57
N ARG A 168 9.55 -1.63 4.58
CA ARG A 168 8.67 -2.17 5.60
C ARG A 168 7.38 -1.38 5.58
N PHE A 169 6.27 -2.10 5.51
CA PHE A 169 4.92 -1.55 5.62
C PHE A 169 4.24 -2.20 6.80
N GLU A 170 3.62 -1.41 7.66
CA GLU A 170 2.80 -1.91 8.76
C GLU A 170 1.35 -1.51 8.50
N TRP A 171 0.49 -2.51 8.38
CA TRP A 171 -0.93 -2.32 8.12
C TRP A 171 -1.75 -2.78 9.31
N SER A 172 -2.82 -2.04 9.64
CA SER A 172 -3.74 -2.41 10.71
C SER A 172 -4.42 -3.76 10.49
N MET A 173 -4.78 -4.07 9.23
CA MET A 173 -5.56 -5.27 8.90
C MET A 173 -4.71 -6.44 8.36
N ILE A 174 -3.53 -6.15 7.81
CA ILE A 174 -2.65 -7.14 7.17
C ILE A 174 -1.46 -7.50 8.07
N GLY A 175 -1.05 -6.58 8.96
CA GLY A 175 0.14 -6.71 9.79
C GLY A 175 1.38 -6.17 9.09
N GLU A 176 2.55 -6.68 9.50
CA GLU A 176 3.84 -6.25 8.96
C GLU A 176 4.17 -6.99 7.65
N TRP A 177 4.55 -6.23 6.64
CA TRP A 177 5.07 -6.73 5.37
C TRP A 177 6.42 -6.09 5.05
N VAL A 178 7.39 -6.92 4.71
CA VAL A 178 8.75 -6.49 4.36
C VAL A 178 9.07 -6.92 2.93
N LEU A 179 9.51 -5.97 2.11
CA LEU A 179 10.08 -6.22 0.79
C LEU A 179 11.60 -5.99 0.86
N LEU A 180 12.36 -7.00 0.44
CA LEU A 180 13.80 -6.95 0.34
C LEU A 180 14.20 -7.22 -1.11
N LYS A 181 14.99 -6.33 -1.71
CA LYS A 181 15.51 -6.49 -3.07
C LYS A 181 17.02 -6.23 -3.08
N SER A 182 17.77 -7.20 -3.59
CA SER A 182 19.19 -6.98 -3.91
C SER A 182 19.31 -6.12 -5.17
N LEU A 183 20.22 -5.15 -5.11
CA LEU A 183 20.55 -4.19 -6.15
C LEU A 183 21.81 -4.62 -6.94
N ASN A 184 22.23 -5.89 -6.82
CA ASN A 184 23.49 -6.40 -7.36
C ASN A 184 23.75 -5.88 -8.78
N ALA A 185 24.87 -5.18 -8.91
CA ALA A 185 25.36 -4.60 -10.14
C ALA A 185 25.41 -5.63 -11.27
N SER A 186 24.46 -5.55 -12.19
CA SER A 186 24.48 -6.22 -13.49
C SER A 186 25.58 -5.66 -14.42
N TRP A 187 26.57 -4.94 -13.88
CA TRP A 187 27.60 -4.21 -14.62
C TRP A 187 28.96 -4.92 -14.71
N SER A 188 29.02 -6.25 -14.49
CA SER A 188 30.27 -7.02 -14.54
C SER A 188 30.42 -7.97 -15.75
N ARG A 189 29.59 -7.86 -16.80
CA ARG A 189 29.79 -8.63 -18.04
C ARG A 189 29.41 -7.83 -19.28
N LYS A 190 30.35 -7.02 -19.78
CA LYS A 190 30.57 -6.68 -21.22
C LYS A 190 31.43 -5.43 -21.38
N GLN A 191 32.64 -5.40 -20.84
CA GLN A 191 33.68 -4.43 -21.28
C GLN A 191 35.07 -5.03 -21.06
N SER A 192 35.29 -6.23 -21.62
CA SER A 192 36.63 -6.81 -21.75
C SER A 192 36.72 -7.56 -23.07
N SER A 193 36.54 -6.84 -24.18
CA SER A 193 37.01 -7.25 -25.50
C SER A 193 36.72 -6.14 -26.51
N HIS A 194 37.63 -5.17 -26.62
CA HIS A 194 38.08 -4.75 -27.94
C HIS A 194 39.56 -4.38 -27.87
N PRO A 195 40.40 -4.97 -28.74
CA PRO A 195 41.84 -4.69 -28.82
C PRO A 195 42.13 -3.29 -29.34
#